data_AF-A0A6J4XUB0-F1
#
_entry.id   AF-A0A6J4XUB0-F1
#
_cell.length_a   1.000
_cell.length_b   1.000
_cell.length_c   1.000
_cell.angle_alpha   90.00
_cell.angle_beta   90.00
_cell.angle_gamma   90.00
#
_symmetry.space_group_name_H-M   'P 1'
#
loop_
_entity.id
_entity.type
_entity.pdbx_description
1 polymer ?
#
loop_
_entity_poly.entity_id
_entity_poly.type
_entity_poly.pdbx_seq_one_letter_code
_entity_poly.pdbx_strand_id
1 'polypeptide(L)' 'MSDQVVYISNSRIERVKGPLRRAYLPQVKEPVKFGVHSEIAEHYGMDPEVHEPQATTLDYVVASAGG' A
#
# COMPACT_ATOMS: atom_id res chain seq x y z
N MET A 1 21.77 -24.44 11.54
CA MET A 1 20.49 -23.72 11.72
C MET A 1 19.50 -24.41 10.80
N SER A 2 18.30 -24.76 11.27
CA SER A 2 17.31 -25.43 10.41
C SER A 2 16.80 -24.44 9.37
N ASP A 3 16.75 -24.85 8.10
CA ASP A 3 16.17 -24.07 6.98
C ASP A 3 14.63 -24.03 7.04
N GLN A 4 14.05 -24.01 8.25
CA GLN A 4 12.61 -24.02 8.43
C GLN A 4 12.06 -22.61 8.24
N VAL A 5 11.25 -22.43 7.20
CA VAL A 5 10.52 -21.19 6.98
C VAL A 5 9.51 -21.00 8.12
N VAL A 6 9.69 -19.95 8.92
CA VAL A 6 8.83 -19.64 10.08
C VAL A 6 7.56 -18.89 9.69
N TYR A 7 7.59 -18.16 8.57
CA TYR A 7 6.45 -17.38 8.10
C TYR A 7 6.57 -17.12 6.60
N ILE A 8 5.42 -17.19 5.92
CA ILE A 8 5.23 -16.74 4.55
C ILE A 8 4.12 -15.71 4.59
N SER A 9 4.36 -14.54 3.99
CA SER A 9 3.34 -13.51 3.90
C SER A 9 2.15 -13.98 3.07
N ASN A 10 0.95 -13.84 3.62
CA ASN A 10 -0.31 -14.07 2.91
C ASN A 10 -0.94 -12.76 2.41
N SER A 11 -0.17 -11.67 2.39
CA SER A 11 -0.63 -10.39 1.87
C SER A 11 -0.87 -10.48 0.37
N ARG A 12 -1.94 -9.85 -0.10
CA ARG A 12 -2.33 -9.85 -1.51
C ARG A 12 -2.70 -8.45 -1.96
N ILE A 13 -2.20 -8.05 -3.12
CA ILE A 13 -2.44 -6.73 -3.69
C ILE A 13 -3.27 -6.87 -4.96
N GLU A 14 -4.38 -6.14 -5.03
CA GLU A 14 -5.21 -6.03 -6.23
C GLU A 14 -5.12 -4.62 -6.80
N ARG A 15 -4.97 -4.52 -8.12
CA ARG A 15 -5.13 -3.25 -8.84
C ARG A 15 -6.60 -3.00 -9.14
N VAL A 16 -7.09 -1.84 -8.72
CA VAL A 16 -8.48 -1.43 -8.98
C VAL A 16 -8.54 -0.55 -10.23
N LYS A 17 -7.99 0.67 -10.18
CA LYS A 17 -7.96 1.62 -11.30
C LYS A 17 -6.85 2.64 -11.08
N GLY A 18 -6.13 3.03 -12.13
CA GLY A 18 -5.07 4.03 -12.02
C GLY A 18 -4.06 3.65 -10.92
N PRO A 19 -3.83 4.52 -9.90
CA PRO A 19 -2.97 4.25 -8.76
C PRO A 19 -3.64 3.45 -7.64
N LEU A 20 -4.96 3.35 -7.63
CA LEU A 20 -5.73 2.72 -6.56
C LEU A 20 -5.43 1.22 -6.50
N ARG A 21 -5.04 0.75 -5.32
CA ARG A 21 -4.85 -0.66 -4.96
C ARG A 21 -5.66 -1.02 -3.73
N ARG A 22 -6.04 -2.29 -3.63
CA ARG A 22 -6.54 -2.90 -2.40
C ARG A 22 -5.50 -3.88 -1.88
N ALA A 23 -5.09 -3.72 -0.64
CA ALA A 23 -4.21 -4.63 0.04
C ALA A 23 -4.98 -5.44 1.08
N TYR A 24 -4.99 -6.75 0.86
CA TYR A 24 -5.55 -7.73 1.77
C TYR A 24 -4.42 -8.19 2.67
N LEU A 25 -4.44 -7.76 3.93
CA LEU A 25 -3.39 -8.02 4.90
C LEU A 25 -3.89 -9.01 5.96
N PRO A 26 -3.04 -9.90 6.49
CA PRO A 26 -3.41 -10.76 7.60
C PRO A 26 -3.96 -9.95 8.78
N GLN A 27 -5.03 -10.46 9.41
CA GLN A 27 -5.70 -9.85 10.57
C GLN A 27 -6.42 -8.50 10.31
N VAL A 28 -6.43 -8.00 9.08
CA VAL A 28 -7.20 -6.79 8.72
C VAL A 28 -8.49 -7.20 8.02
N LYS A 29 -9.64 -6.83 8.61
CA LYS A 29 -10.98 -7.24 8.12
C LYS A 29 -11.32 -6.64 6.76
N GLU A 30 -11.05 -5.35 6.59
CA GLU A 30 -11.31 -4.62 5.34
C GLU A 30 -9.99 -4.37 4.60
N PRO A 31 -9.96 -4.40 3.26
CA PRO A 31 -8.73 -4.15 2.52
C PRO A 31 -8.25 -2.72 2.77
N VAL A 32 -6.95 -2.57 3.02
CA VAL A 32 -6.30 -1.26 3.06
C VAL A 32 -6.29 -0.71 1.64
N LYS A 33 -6.80 0.51 1.45
CA LYS A 33 -6.72 1.19 0.16
C LYS A 33 -5.39 1.92 0.08
N PHE A 34 -4.65 1.67 -0.98
CA PHE A 34 -3.48 2.45 -1.33
C PHE A 34 -3.75 3.28 -2.58
N GLY A 35 -3.27 4.52 -2.57
CA GLY A 35 -3.32 5.40 -3.73
C GLY A 35 -2.10 6.28 -3.77
N VAL A 36 -2.32 7.55 -4.07
CA VAL A 36 -1.31 8.60 -4.04
C VAL A 36 -1.86 9.81 -3.31
N HIS A 37 -0.97 10.68 -2.86
CA HIS A 37 -1.28 12.00 -2.33
C HIS A 37 -0.11 12.95 -2.61
N SER A 38 -0.37 14.26 -2.52
CA SER A 38 0.62 15.34 -2.54
C SER A 38 1.71 15.19 -3.62
N GLU A 39 2.99 15.39 -3.27
CA GLU A 39 4.13 15.33 -4.19
C GLU A 39 4.30 13.95 -4.84
N ILE A 40 3.77 12.89 -4.22
CA ILE A 40 3.79 11.54 -4.80
C ILE A 40 2.84 11.48 -5.99
N ALA A 41 1.65 12.09 -5.90
CA ALA A 41 0.71 12.15 -7.02
C ALA A 41 1.31 12.93 -8.20
N GLU A 42 1.91 14.09 -7.92
CA GLU A 42 2.59 14.93 -8.92
C GLU A 42 3.74 14.18 -9.60
N HIS A 43 4.57 13.47 -8.81
CA HIS A 43 5.68 12.66 -9.33
C HIS A 43 5.21 11.61 -10.34
N TYR A 44 4.03 11.02 -10.12
CA TYR A 44 3.44 10.03 -11.04
C TYR A 44 2.55 10.66 -12.13
N GLY A 45 2.56 11.99 -12.28
CA GLY A 45 1.82 12.71 -13.32
C GLY A 45 0.30 12.65 -13.16
N MET A 46 -0.18 12.50 -11.92
CA MET A 46 -1.60 12.52 -11.63
C MET A 46 -2.03 13.87 -11.08
N ASP A 47 -3.19 14.31 -11.52
CA ASP A 47 -3.82 15.52 -10.98
C ASP A 47 -4.30 15.24 -9.53
N PRO A 48 -3.71 15.90 -8.52
CA PRO A 48 -4.07 15.70 -7.12
C PRO A 48 -5.50 16.15 -6.81
N GLU A 49 -6.13 16.97 -7.65
CA GLU A 49 -7.51 17.43 -7.46
C GLU A 49 -8.55 16.42 -7.95
N VAL A 50 -8.15 15.45 -8.79
CA VAL A 50 -9.05 14.48 -9.44
C VAL A 50 -9.25 13.21 -8.61
N HIS A 51 -8.36 12.93 -7.65
CA HIS A 51 -8.37 11.70 -6.88
C HIS A 51 -8.42 11.98 -5.38
N GLU A 52 -9.32 11.30 -4.66
CA GLU A 52 -9.32 11.34 -3.19
C GLU A 52 -7.94 10.88 -2.67
N PRO A 53 -7.24 11.71 -1.89
CA PRO A 53 -5.92 11.38 -1.37
C PRO A 53 -5.96 10.10 -0.54
N GLN A 54 -5.02 9.19 -0.78
CA GLN A 54 -4.92 7.96 -0.02
C GLN A 54 -3.47 7.68 0.33
N ALA A 55 -3.26 7.07 1.50
CA ALA A 55 -1.97 6.56 1.90
C ALA A 55 -1.33 5.73 0.77
N THR A 56 -0.04 5.90 0.61
CA THR A 56 0.76 5.17 -0.36
C THR A 56 1.35 3.93 0.29
N THR A 57 1.84 3.01 -0.52
CA THR A 57 2.67 1.91 0.00
C THR A 57 3.97 2.42 0.62
N LEU A 58 4.49 3.57 0.17
CA LEU A 58 5.69 4.19 0.74
C LEU A 58 5.46 4.66 2.17
N ASP A 59 4.31 5.28 2.46
CA ASP A 59 3.96 5.70 3.82
C ASP A 59 3.98 4.52 4.79
N TYR A 60 3.49 3.35 4.35
CA TYR A 60 3.50 2.13 5.14
C TYR A 60 4.90 1.55 5.30
N VAL A 61 5.78 1.66 4.29
CA VAL A 61 7.19 1.27 4.42
C VAL A 61 7.90 2.16 5.45
N VAL A 62 7.70 3.47 5.38
CA VAL A 62 8.29 4.41 6.35
C VAL A 62 7.75 4.15 7.76
N ALA A 63 6.43 3.99 7.91
CA ALA A 63 5.83 3.65 9.20
C ALA A 63 6.38 2.32 9.76
N SER A 64 6.51 1.28 8.92
CA SER A 64 7.08 -0.01 9.32
C SER A 64 8.52 0.11 9.78
N ALA A 65 9.31 0.98 9.16
CA ALA A 65 10.68 1.25 9.59
C ALA A 65 10.75 2.06 10.88
N GLY A 66 9.73 2.89 11.17
CA GLY A 66 9.64 3.74 12.35
C GLY A 66 9.26 3.01 13.64
N GLY A 67 8.51 1.90 13.56
CA GLY A 67 8.05 1.12 14.71
C GLY A 67 6.61 1.42 15.11
#